data_AF-M7U8A6-F1
#
_entry.id   AF-M7U8A6-F1
#
_cell.length_a   1.000
_cell.length_b   1.000
_cell.length_c   1.000
_cell.angle_alpha   90.00
_cell.angle_beta   90.00
_cell.angle_gamma   90.00
#
_symmetry.space_group_name_H-M   'P 1'
#
loop_
_entity.id
_entity.type
_entity.pdbx_description
1 polymer ?
#
loop_
_entity_poly.entity_id
_entity_poly.type
_entity_poly.pdbx_seq_one_letter_code
_entity_poly.pdbx_strand_id
1 'polypeptide(L)'
;MTGTNWLNKPDGSPGWATYFLSHGYEIYILDQPARGRSAWNPSGNTTLATYTAERTMQRFTATERYNLWPQAALHTQWPGNGSIGDPIFDAFYASTVQFQSDTVVQEINTQKAGAALLNRIGPAVLLSHSQGGLMPWAIADKVPELVKAIVAIEPTGPPFQDVVFPPTTPEGFTRHYGITDIPLQYEPEFEIGEVLEKILVTNQKAGHDELKECWLQRKPARQLKNLKGIKVLVESAEASFHRVYDGCTVEYLRQAGVEVHWMKLGDETDHQVAEIHGNGHMQFMEKNSDIIAGVLDDWIREAVGDY
;
A
#
# COMPACT_ATOMS: atom_id res chain seq x y z
N MET A 1 8.53 4.15 8.55
CA MET A 1 9.05 4.86 7.35
C MET A 1 8.51 6.29 7.32
N THR A 2 9.23 7.17 6.64
CA THR A 2 8.94 8.62 6.45
C THR A 2 9.04 8.97 4.96
N GLY A 3 8.72 10.20 4.60
CA GLY A 3 8.92 10.73 3.25
C GLY A 3 10.37 10.61 2.75
N THR A 4 11.35 10.60 3.66
CA THR A 4 12.78 10.42 3.34
C THR A 4 13.04 9.15 2.52
N ASN A 5 12.23 8.11 2.72
CA ASN A 5 12.40 6.82 2.06
C ASN A 5 12.16 6.89 0.54
N TRP A 6 11.53 7.94 0.02
CA TRP A 6 11.36 8.16 -1.43
C TRP A 6 12.53 8.93 -2.07
N LEU A 7 13.39 9.56 -1.27
CA LEU A 7 14.42 10.49 -1.75
C LEU A 7 15.64 9.77 -2.33
N ASN A 8 16.33 9.01 -1.49
CA ASN A 8 17.51 8.21 -1.83
C ASN A 8 17.29 6.78 -1.35
N LYS A 9 17.85 5.82 -2.09
CA LYS A 9 17.88 4.42 -1.68
C LYS A 9 18.89 4.24 -0.53
N PRO A 10 18.79 3.15 0.26
CA PRO A 10 19.68 2.92 1.40
C PRO A 10 21.16 2.75 1.03
N ASP A 11 21.47 2.40 -0.23
CA ASP A 11 22.83 2.35 -0.77
C ASP A 11 23.39 3.73 -1.20
N GLY A 12 22.60 4.79 -1.02
CA GLY A 12 22.94 6.17 -1.37
C GLY A 12 22.56 6.59 -2.79
N SER A 13 22.14 5.65 -3.65
CA SER A 13 21.72 5.96 -5.01
C SER A 13 20.40 6.77 -5.05
N PRO A 14 20.10 7.46 -6.17
CA PRO A 14 18.86 8.23 -6.29
C PRO A 14 17.61 7.35 -6.14
N GLY A 15 16.62 7.80 -5.37
CA GLY A 15 15.32 7.14 -5.24
C GLY A 15 14.28 7.67 -6.23
N TRP A 16 13.03 7.20 -6.08
CA TRP A 16 11.93 7.55 -6.97
C TRP A 16 11.58 9.04 -7.01
N ALA A 17 11.88 9.81 -5.97
CA ALA A 17 11.76 11.26 -6.04
C ALA A 17 12.57 11.84 -7.20
N THR A 18 13.80 11.35 -7.38
CA THR A 18 14.68 11.79 -8.48
C THR A 18 14.15 11.29 -9.82
N TYR A 19 13.64 10.06 -9.87
CA TYR A 19 13.01 9.50 -11.08
C TYR A 19 11.81 10.35 -11.55
N PHE A 20 10.81 10.57 -10.70
CA PHE A 20 9.61 11.29 -11.12
C PHE A 20 9.90 12.77 -11.42
N LEU A 21 10.81 13.42 -10.68
CA LEU A 21 11.26 14.77 -11.01
C LEU A 21 11.90 14.85 -12.41
N SER A 22 12.72 13.86 -12.79
CA SER A 22 13.34 13.83 -14.12
C SER A 22 12.34 13.55 -15.25
N HIS A 23 11.17 13.00 -14.93
CA HIS A 23 10.08 12.73 -15.87
C HIS A 23 9.01 13.83 -15.92
N GLY A 24 9.30 14.99 -15.32
CA GLY A 24 8.47 16.20 -15.41
C GLY A 24 7.36 16.31 -14.36
N TYR A 25 7.35 15.43 -13.35
CA TYR A 25 6.38 15.52 -12.27
C TYR A 25 6.76 16.58 -11.24
N GLU A 26 5.76 17.31 -10.75
CA GLU A 26 5.84 17.98 -9.46
C GLU A 26 5.49 16.98 -8.36
N ILE A 27 6.38 16.78 -7.40
CA ILE A 27 6.21 15.75 -6.35
C ILE A 27 5.99 16.37 -4.98
N TYR A 28 5.04 15.81 -4.24
CA TYR A 28 4.73 16.16 -2.85
C TYR A 28 4.99 14.96 -1.96
N ILE A 29 6.11 14.99 -1.24
CA ILE A 29 6.53 13.90 -0.35
C ILE A 29 6.08 14.21 1.08
N LEU A 30 5.33 13.27 1.67
CA LEU A 30 4.65 13.48 2.95
C LEU A 30 5.26 12.65 4.08
N ASP A 31 5.33 13.27 5.25
CA ASP A 31 5.39 12.57 6.53
C ASP A 31 3.97 12.50 7.09
N GLN A 32 3.45 11.28 7.32
CA GLN A 32 2.12 11.08 7.90
C GLN A 32 1.98 11.80 9.24
N PRO A 33 0.77 12.25 9.64
CA PRO A 33 0.54 12.80 10.98
C PRO A 33 1.11 11.90 12.09
N ALA A 34 1.78 12.51 13.09
CA ALA A 34 2.50 11.80 14.14
C ALA A 34 3.61 10.84 13.63
N ARG A 35 4.39 11.29 12.64
CA ARG A 35 5.54 10.58 12.07
C ARG A 35 6.63 11.57 11.64
N GLY A 36 7.88 11.29 11.99
CA GLY A 36 9.02 12.07 11.47
C GLY A 36 8.88 13.57 11.76
N ARG A 37 8.80 14.39 10.71
CA ARG A 37 8.67 15.85 10.80
C ARG A 37 7.24 16.30 11.14
N SER A 38 6.26 15.43 11.01
CA SER A 38 4.89 15.67 11.44
C SER A 38 4.76 15.32 12.93
N ALA A 39 4.85 16.35 13.77
CA ALA A 39 4.97 16.20 15.22
C ALA A 39 3.87 15.32 15.84
N TRP A 40 4.28 14.51 16.81
CA TRP A 40 3.38 13.73 17.67
C TRP A 40 2.99 14.53 18.91
N ASN A 41 1.75 14.35 19.39
CA ASN A 41 1.28 14.95 20.64
C ASN A 41 1.36 13.94 21.80
N PRO A 42 2.33 14.06 22.72
CA PRO A 42 2.48 13.13 23.84
C PRO A 42 1.34 13.18 24.87
N SER A 43 0.55 14.25 24.88
CA SER A 43 -0.63 14.37 25.75
C SER A 43 -1.92 13.85 25.10
N GLY A 44 -1.86 13.41 23.85
CA GLY A 44 -3.01 12.82 23.13
C GLY A 44 -3.21 11.34 23.49
N ASN A 45 -4.42 10.83 23.22
CA ASN A 45 -4.71 9.39 23.34
C ASN A 45 -4.11 8.62 22.15
N THR A 46 -2.79 8.48 22.16
CA THR A 46 -2.05 7.93 21.03
C THR A 46 -0.86 7.13 21.51
N THR A 47 -0.65 5.96 20.92
CA THR A 47 0.46 5.06 21.26
C THR A 47 1.39 4.98 20.06
N LEU A 48 2.70 5.07 20.31
CA LEU A 48 3.70 4.90 19.27
C LEU A 48 4.26 3.48 19.32
N ALA A 49 4.47 2.87 18.15
CA ALA A 49 5.09 1.57 17.98
C ALA A 49 6.31 1.67 17.05
N THR A 50 7.19 0.67 17.11
CA THR A 50 8.30 0.51 16.17
C THR A 50 8.45 -0.97 15.81
N TYR A 51 9.06 -1.25 14.67
CA TYR A 51 9.49 -2.60 14.32
C TYR A 51 10.93 -2.83 14.76
N THR A 52 11.20 -4.04 15.24
CA THR A 52 12.57 -4.44 15.59
C THR A 52 13.40 -4.64 14.32
N ALA A 53 14.73 -4.62 14.46
CA ALA A 53 15.63 -4.91 13.35
C ALA A 53 15.39 -6.32 12.79
N GLU A 54 15.16 -7.31 13.66
CA GLU A 54 14.89 -8.70 13.28
C GLU A 54 13.62 -8.82 12.45
N ARG A 55 12.52 -8.19 12.90
CA ARG A 55 11.27 -8.18 12.15
C ARG A 55 11.44 -7.51 10.79
N THR A 56 12.19 -6.41 10.76
CA THR A 56 12.47 -5.65 9.54
C THR A 56 13.27 -6.50 8.55
N MET A 57 14.34 -7.14 9.01
CA MET A 57 15.17 -8.04 8.23
C MET A 57 14.36 -9.21 7.65
N GLN A 58 13.61 -9.91 8.51
CA GLN A 58 12.86 -11.11 8.15
C GLN A 58 11.76 -10.89 7.12
N ARG A 59 11.20 -9.67 7.08
CA ARG A 59 9.99 -9.39 6.29
C ARG A 59 10.22 -8.46 5.12
N PHE A 60 11.32 -7.72 5.08
CA PHE A 60 11.51 -6.66 4.09
C PHE A 60 12.81 -6.75 3.31
N THR A 61 13.94 -7.13 3.93
CA THR A 61 15.26 -6.95 3.30
C THR A 61 16.03 -8.24 3.05
N ALA A 62 15.75 -9.31 3.81
CA ALA A 62 16.40 -10.62 3.65
C ALA A 62 15.36 -11.76 3.72
N THR A 63 14.25 -11.59 3.00
CA THR A 63 13.08 -12.47 3.13
C THR A 63 13.37 -13.89 2.65
N GLU A 64 14.29 -14.03 1.69
CA GLU A 64 14.75 -15.29 1.11
C GLU A 64 15.37 -16.23 2.14
N ARG A 65 15.89 -15.69 3.25
CA ARG A 65 16.54 -16.46 4.32
C ARG A 65 15.57 -17.11 5.28
N TYR A 66 14.33 -16.62 5.33
CA TYR A 66 13.35 -17.01 6.35
C TYR A 66 12.17 -17.78 5.76
N ASN A 67 11.92 -17.64 4.46
CA ASN A 67 10.89 -18.39 3.73
C ASN A 67 9.51 -18.36 4.44
N LEU A 68 9.12 -17.18 4.96
CA LEU A 68 7.91 -17.02 5.78
C LEU A 68 6.61 -17.04 4.96
N TRP A 69 6.72 -16.97 3.63
CA TRP A 69 5.63 -17.13 2.66
C TRP A 69 6.21 -17.79 1.40
N PRO A 70 5.38 -18.41 0.54
CA PRO A 70 5.86 -19.27 -0.55
C PRO A 70 6.86 -18.61 -1.51
N GLN A 71 6.67 -17.33 -1.81
CA GLN A 71 7.45 -16.58 -2.79
C GLN A 71 8.69 -15.90 -2.18
N ALA A 72 8.89 -15.95 -0.86
CA ALA A 72 9.97 -15.22 -0.19
C ALA A 72 11.36 -15.59 -0.74
N ALA A 73 11.57 -16.85 -1.12
CA ALA A 73 12.82 -17.34 -1.70
C ALA A 73 13.22 -16.68 -3.04
N LEU A 74 12.29 -15.97 -3.71
CA LEU A 74 12.56 -15.26 -4.95
C LEU A 74 13.26 -13.91 -4.73
N HIS A 75 13.32 -13.41 -3.49
CA HIS A 75 13.87 -12.08 -3.21
C HIS A 75 15.37 -12.00 -3.50
N THR A 76 15.73 -11.18 -4.48
CA THR A 76 17.11 -11.06 -4.97
C THR A 76 17.51 -9.62 -5.29
N GLN A 77 16.56 -8.66 -5.25
CA GLN A 77 16.80 -7.28 -5.70
C GLN A 77 17.27 -6.32 -4.61
N TRP A 78 17.35 -6.74 -3.34
CA TRP A 78 17.94 -5.89 -2.29
C TRP A 78 19.42 -5.55 -2.63
N PRO A 79 19.87 -4.29 -2.48
CA PRO A 79 21.21 -3.87 -2.91
C PRO A 79 22.37 -4.32 -1.99
N GLY A 80 22.08 -5.15 -0.98
CA GLY A 80 23.06 -5.76 -0.06
C GLY A 80 22.63 -7.17 0.35
N ASN A 81 23.15 -7.69 1.47
CA ASN A 81 22.70 -9.00 1.97
C ASN A 81 21.43 -8.93 2.85
N GLY A 82 20.97 -7.70 3.14
CA GLY A 82 19.72 -7.43 3.85
C GLY A 82 19.71 -7.76 5.34
N SER A 83 20.83 -8.19 5.91
CA SER A 83 20.94 -8.65 7.28
C SER A 83 21.44 -7.58 8.24
N ILE A 84 21.14 -7.70 9.53
CA ILE A 84 21.68 -6.83 10.58
C ILE A 84 23.21 -6.78 10.51
N GLY A 85 23.80 -5.58 10.48
CA GLY A 85 25.24 -5.36 10.33
C GLY A 85 25.73 -5.21 8.88
N ASP A 86 24.86 -5.46 7.89
CA ASP A 86 25.10 -5.02 6.52
C ASP A 86 24.88 -3.50 6.43
N PRO A 87 25.83 -2.71 5.87
CA PRO A 87 25.72 -1.25 5.86
C PRO A 87 24.44 -0.72 5.19
N ILE A 88 23.91 -1.42 4.19
CA ILE A 88 22.70 -1.01 3.46
C ILE A 88 21.46 -1.30 4.30
N PHE A 89 21.41 -2.47 4.95
CA PHE A 89 20.36 -2.74 5.93
C PHE A 89 20.39 -1.75 7.10
N ASP A 90 21.56 -1.48 7.68
CA ASP A 90 21.69 -0.60 8.83
C ASP A 90 21.29 0.85 8.47
N ALA A 91 21.66 1.33 7.27
CA ALA A 91 21.21 2.62 6.75
C ALA A 91 19.68 2.66 6.55
N PHE A 92 19.09 1.60 6.01
CA PHE A 92 17.64 1.49 5.90
C PHE A 92 16.96 1.51 7.27
N TYR A 93 17.42 0.67 8.21
CA TYR A 93 16.81 0.57 9.54
C TYR A 93 16.92 1.88 10.33
N ALA A 94 18.05 2.59 10.23
CA ALA A 94 18.25 3.91 10.83
C ALA A 94 17.29 4.99 10.28
N SER A 95 16.76 4.80 9.07
CA SER A 95 15.73 5.70 8.50
C SER A 95 14.31 5.40 9.02
N THR A 96 14.12 4.28 9.70
CA THR A 96 12.84 3.91 10.30
C THR A 96 12.62 4.66 11.62
N VAL A 97 11.38 5.06 11.89
CA VAL A 97 10.99 5.84 13.07
C VAL A 97 9.68 5.30 13.60
N GLN A 98 9.34 5.66 14.85
CA GLN A 98 8.11 5.22 15.47
C GLN A 98 6.86 5.70 14.71
N PHE A 99 5.79 4.92 14.80
CA PHE A 99 4.52 5.20 14.17
C PHE A 99 3.35 5.16 15.15
N GLN A 100 2.31 5.95 14.88
CA GLN A 100 1.01 5.81 15.54
C GLN A 100 0.50 4.38 15.37
N SER A 101 0.28 3.64 16.45
CA SER A 101 -0.18 2.25 16.38
C SER A 101 -1.69 2.12 16.16
N ASP A 102 -2.46 3.16 16.49
CA ASP A 102 -3.90 3.20 16.25
C ASP A 102 -4.17 3.54 14.77
N THR A 103 -4.70 2.58 14.01
CA THR A 103 -4.97 2.73 12.57
C THR A 103 -6.13 3.68 12.29
N VAL A 104 -7.16 3.71 13.14
CA VAL A 104 -8.28 4.67 13.03
C VAL A 104 -7.75 6.10 13.17
N VAL A 105 -6.88 6.36 14.14
CA VAL A 105 -6.26 7.69 14.30
C VAL A 105 -5.38 8.05 13.11
N GLN A 106 -4.63 7.09 12.55
CA GLN A 106 -3.83 7.31 11.34
C GLN A 106 -4.69 7.71 10.15
N GLU A 107 -5.74 6.93 9.87
CA GLU A 107 -6.64 7.17 8.73
C GLU A 107 -7.40 8.49 8.87
N ILE A 108 -8.01 8.78 10.03
CA ILE A 108 -8.73 10.04 10.25
C ILE A 108 -7.81 11.26 10.02
N ASN A 109 -6.62 11.23 10.61
CA ASN A 109 -5.71 12.37 10.54
C ASN A 109 -5.11 12.52 9.13
N THR A 110 -4.76 11.42 8.48
CA THR A 110 -4.21 11.45 7.12
C THR A 110 -5.27 11.84 6.09
N GLN A 111 -6.52 11.39 6.24
CA GLN A 111 -7.64 11.85 5.41
C GLN A 111 -7.79 13.37 5.50
N LYS A 112 -7.82 13.94 6.71
CA LYS A 112 -7.95 15.39 6.92
C LYS A 112 -6.76 16.16 6.33
N ALA A 113 -5.54 15.72 6.63
CA ALA A 113 -4.33 16.38 6.15
C ALA A 113 -4.18 16.28 4.62
N GLY A 114 -4.45 15.10 4.04
CA GLY A 114 -4.41 14.85 2.61
C GLY A 114 -5.47 15.64 1.85
N ALA A 115 -6.71 15.68 2.35
CA ALA A 115 -7.75 16.52 1.76
C ALA A 115 -7.38 18.02 1.81
N ALA A 116 -6.82 18.50 2.93
CA ALA A 116 -6.36 19.88 3.04
C ALA A 116 -5.19 20.19 2.09
N LEU A 117 -4.28 19.23 1.89
CA LEU A 117 -3.20 19.34 0.92
C LEU A 117 -3.74 19.45 -0.50
N LEU A 118 -4.62 18.53 -0.93
CA LEU A 118 -5.21 18.55 -2.28
C LEU A 118 -5.99 19.84 -2.54
N ASN A 119 -6.73 20.35 -1.56
CA ASN A 119 -7.40 21.66 -1.68
C ASN A 119 -6.42 22.83 -1.89
N ARG A 120 -5.16 22.68 -1.45
CA ARG A 120 -4.12 23.71 -1.61
C ARG A 120 -3.36 23.57 -2.94
N ILE A 121 -3.08 22.35 -3.38
CA ILE A 121 -2.20 22.08 -4.53
C ILE A 121 -2.97 21.77 -5.81
N GLY A 122 -4.26 21.47 -5.71
CA GLY A 122 -5.11 21.05 -6.81
C GLY A 122 -5.13 19.53 -7.03
N PRO A 123 -5.75 19.07 -8.14
CA PRO A 123 -5.90 17.65 -8.42
C PRO A 123 -4.56 16.92 -8.61
N ALA A 124 -4.42 15.73 -8.04
CA ALA A 124 -3.17 14.95 -8.10
C ALA A 124 -3.40 13.44 -8.18
N VAL A 125 -2.35 12.71 -8.56
CA VAL A 125 -2.26 11.25 -8.43
C VAL A 125 -1.76 10.92 -7.02
N LEU A 126 -2.41 9.96 -6.36
CA LEU A 126 -1.99 9.51 -5.02
C LEU A 126 -1.21 8.21 -5.13
N LEU A 127 0.08 8.25 -4.82
CA LEU A 127 0.95 7.08 -4.73
C LEU A 127 1.19 6.72 -3.26
N SER A 128 0.98 5.45 -2.91
CA SER A 128 1.12 4.96 -1.54
C SER A 128 1.83 3.61 -1.47
N HIS A 129 2.28 3.24 -0.27
CA HIS A 129 2.95 1.97 0.00
C HIS A 129 2.51 1.36 1.33
N SER A 130 2.29 0.04 1.39
CA SER A 130 2.14 -0.72 2.64
C SER A 130 1.03 -0.17 3.54
N GLN A 131 1.34 0.14 4.81
CA GLN A 131 0.45 0.81 5.76
C GLN A 131 -0.15 2.11 5.20
N GLY A 132 0.60 2.84 4.37
CA GLY A 132 0.10 4.03 3.69
C GLY A 132 -0.94 3.73 2.60
N GLY A 133 -1.06 2.47 2.20
CA GLY A 133 -1.98 1.99 1.16
C GLY A 133 -3.45 2.31 1.40
N LEU A 134 -3.87 2.41 2.66
CA LEU A 134 -5.27 2.71 3.02
C LEU A 134 -5.59 4.20 2.87
N MET A 135 -4.56 5.05 2.93
CA MET A 135 -4.72 6.50 3.03
C MET A 135 -5.31 7.11 1.76
N PRO A 136 -4.89 6.72 0.52
CA PRO A 136 -5.55 7.20 -0.69
C PRO A 136 -7.04 6.88 -0.77
N TRP A 137 -7.49 5.71 -0.28
CA TRP A 137 -8.92 5.38 -0.27
C TRP A 137 -9.70 6.38 0.59
N ALA A 138 -9.21 6.64 1.80
CA ALA A 138 -9.84 7.57 2.71
C ALA A 138 -9.80 9.02 2.19
N ILE A 139 -8.68 9.45 1.59
CA ILE A 139 -8.55 10.80 1.01
C ILE A 139 -9.49 10.95 -0.19
N ALA A 140 -9.51 9.97 -1.11
CA ALA A 140 -10.39 9.98 -2.28
C ALA A 140 -11.86 9.95 -1.89
N ASP A 141 -12.24 9.20 -0.85
CA ASP A 141 -13.61 9.23 -0.32
C ASP A 141 -14.01 10.63 0.18
N LYS A 142 -13.05 11.45 0.62
CA LYS A 142 -13.30 12.79 1.17
C LYS A 142 -13.34 13.89 0.11
N VAL A 143 -12.46 13.83 -0.88
CA VAL A 143 -12.29 14.85 -1.95
C VAL A 143 -12.09 14.17 -3.32
N PRO A 144 -13.06 13.38 -3.79
CA PRO A 144 -12.90 12.55 -4.99
C PRO A 144 -12.58 13.34 -6.25
N GLU A 145 -13.10 14.57 -6.35
CA GLU A 145 -12.87 15.48 -7.48
C GLU A 145 -11.42 15.96 -7.62
N LEU A 146 -10.61 15.83 -6.57
CA LEU A 146 -9.19 16.21 -6.55
C LEU A 146 -8.25 15.02 -6.72
N VAL A 147 -8.76 13.79 -6.87
CA VAL A 147 -7.94 12.59 -7.06
C VAL A 147 -8.04 12.14 -8.52
N LYS A 148 -6.93 12.24 -9.24
CA LYS A 148 -6.84 11.88 -10.67
C LYS A 148 -6.72 10.38 -10.89
N ALA A 149 -5.92 9.71 -10.06
CA ALA A 149 -5.72 8.26 -10.04
C ALA A 149 -5.09 7.86 -8.71
N ILE A 150 -5.12 6.56 -8.39
CA ILE A 150 -4.46 6.00 -7.21
C ILE A 150 -3.51 4.89 -7.62
N VAL A 151 -2.26 4.96 -7.16
CA VAL A 151 -1.26 3.89 -7.26
C VAL A 151 -0.98 3.37 -5.86
N ALA A 152 -1.50 2.18 -5.56
CA ALA A 152 -1.33 1.52 -4.27
C ALA A 152 -0.32 0.37 -4.41
N ILE A 153 0.90 0.62 -3.95
CA ILE A 153 1.99 -0.36 -3.97
C ILE A 153 1.85 -1.19 -2.71
N GLU A 154 1.42 -2.43 -2.89
CA GLU A 154 1.28 -3.39 -1.81
C GLU A 154 0.49 -2.81 -0.63
N PRO A 155 -0.78 -2.41 -0.82
CA PRO A 155 -1.56 -1.77 0.23
C PRO A 155 -1.86 -2.75 1.36
N THR A 156 -1.80 -2.29 2.62
CA THR A 156 -2.19 -3.13 3.76
C THR A 156 -3.59 -3.71 3.56
N GLY A 157 -3.69 -5.01 3.84
CA GLY A 157 -4.85 -5.83 3.59
C GLY A 157 -4.60 -7.26 4.08
N PRO A 158 -5.39 -8.25 3.63
CA PRO A 158 -6.54 -8.13 2.73
C PRO A 158 -7.76 -7.47 3.42
N PRO A 159 -8.89 -7.27 2.74
CA PRO A 159 -10.09 -6.69 3.35
C PRO A 159 -10.55 -7.44 4.60
N PHE A 160 -11.09 -6.71 5.58
CA PHE A 160 -11.64 -7.19 6.86
C PHE A 160 -10.68 -7.90 7.84
N GLN A 161 -9.63 -8.57 7.40
CA GLN A 161 -8.81 -9.39 8.29
C GLN A 161 -7.35 -9.43 7.82
N ASP A 162 -6.42 -9.15 8.73
CA ASP A 162 -5.00 -9.37 8.49
C ASP A 162 -4.69 -10.87 8.45
N VAL A 163 -3.86 -11.27 7.50
CA VAL A 163 -3.48 -12.69 7.30
C VAL A 163 -2.00 -12.96 7.50
N VAL A 164 -1.14 -11.96 7.27
CA VAL A 164 0.33 -12.09 7.42
C VAL A 164 0.84 -11.54 8.75
N PHE A 165 0.09 -10.61 9.34
CA PHE A 165 0.39 -10.00 10.63
C PHE A 165 -0.64 -10.44 11.68
N PRO A 166 -0.25 -10.56 12.96
CA PRO A 166 -1.18 -10.89 14.02
C PRO A 166 -2.36 -9.91 14.05
N PRO A 167 -3.58 -10.38 14.35
CA PRO A 167 -4.73 -9.51 14.43
C PRO A 167 -4.54 -8.46 15.53
N THR A 168 -5.00 -7.25 15.26
CA THR A 168 -4.95 -6.11 16.19
C THR A 168 -6.18 -6.06 17.11
N THR A 169 -7.20 -6.88 16.86
CA THR A 169 -8.44 -6.96 17.63
C THR A 169 -8.67 -8.38 18.18
N PRO A 170 -9.36 -8.54 19.33
CA PRO A 170 -9.69 -9.85 19.89
C PRO A 170 -10.52 -10.74 18.95
N GLU A 171 -11.35 -10.13 18.12
CA GLU A 171 -12.24 -10.82 17.16
C GLU A 171 -11.52 -11.25 15.88
N GLY A 172 -10.27 -10.79 15.68
CA GLY A 172 -9.49 -11.11 14.49
C GLY A 172 -9.83 -10.30 13.25
N PHE A 173 -10.77 -9.34 13.34
CA PHE A 173 -11.17 -8.49 12.23
C PHE A 173 -10.71 -7.03 12.45
N THR A 174 -10.18 -6.44 11.40
CA THR A 174 -9.77 -5.03 11.27
C THR A 174 -10.45 -4.50 10.01
N ARG A 175 -10.43 -3.20 9.72
CA ARG A 175 -11.05 -2.65 8.51
C ARG A 175 -12.53 -3.03 8.39
N HIS A 176 -13.33 -2.66 9.40
CA HIS A 176 -14.77 -2.99 9.43
C HIS A 176 -15.55 -2.47 8.21
N TYR A 177 -14.98 -1.51 7.47
CA TYR A 177 -15.52 -0.94 6.24
C TYR A 177 -14.85 -1.52 4.99
N GLY A 178 -14.34 -2.75 5.09
CA GLY A 178 -13.75 -3.53 4.00
C GLY A 178 -12.27 -3.26 3.85
N ILE A 179 -11.93 -2.09 3.30
CA ILE A 179 -10.55 -1.71 2.97
C ILE A 179 -9.96 -0.63 3.89
N THR A 180 -10.76 -0.10 4.83
CA THR A 180 -10.35 0.93 5.80
C THR A 180 -10.93 0.65 7.19
N ASP A 181 -10.22 1.09 8.23
CA ASP A 181 -10.70 1.06 9.61
C ASP A 181 -11.76 2.15 9.87
N ILE A 182 -11.75 3.26 9.11
CA ILE A 182 -12.76 4.32 9.17
C ILE A 182 -13.89 4.10 8.16
N PRO A 183 -15.10 4.65 8.40
CA PRO A 183 -16.20 4.61 7.44
C PRO A 183 -15.84 5.28 6.11
N LEU A 184 -16.21 4.63 5.00
CA LEU A 184 -16.24 5.22 3.66
C LEU A 184 -17.70 5.44 3.22
N GLN A 185 -17.90 6.27 2.19
CA GLN A 185 -19.24 6.50 1.62
C GLN A 185 -19.60 5.37 0.66
N TYR A 186 -20.53 4.53 1.09
CA TYR A 186 -21.09 3.46 0.28
C TYR A 186 -22.45 3.85 -0.32
N GLU A 187 -22.83 3.18 -1.40
CA GLU A 187 -24.15 3.22 -2.01
C GLU A 187 -24.74 1.78 -2.07
N PRO A 188 -25.90 1.52 -1.45
CA PRO A 188 -26.65 2.44 -0.57
C PRO A 188 -25.85 2.88 0.67
N GLU A 189 -26.28 3.97 1.31
CA GLU A 189 -25.67 4.48 2.55
C GLU A 189 -26.01 3.57 3.74
N PHE A 190 -25.16 3.55 4.77
CA PHE A 190 -25.40 2.76 5.98
C PHE A 190 -26.51 3.35 6.84
N GLU A 191 -27.32 2.49 7.43
CA GLU A 191 -28.16 2.87 8.56
C GLU A 191 -27.33 3.03 9.85
N ILE A 192 -27.89 3.69 10.87
CA ILE A 192 -27.19 3.90 12.14
C ILE A 192 -26.85 2.55 12.79
N GLY A 193 -25.56 2.30 13.02
CA GLY A 193 -25.07 1.07 13.62
C GLY A 193 -24.94 -0.11 12.65
N GLU A 194 -25.26 0.09 11.37
CA GLU A 194 -25.02 -0.91 10.34
C GLU A 194 -23.53 -1.01 10.00
N VAL A 195 -23.06 -2.22 9.74
CA VAL A 195 -21.71 -2.53 9.27
C VAL A 195 -21.78 -3.42 8.05
N LEU A 196 -20.68 -3.53 7.29
CA LEU A 196 -20.64 -4.46 6.17
C LEU A 196 -20.79 -5.91 6.63
N GLU A 197 -21.80 -6.58 6.10
CA GLU A 197 -21.87 -8.03 6.17
C GLU A 197 -20.80 -8.64 5.28
N LYS A 198 -19.93 -9.46 5.89
CA LYS A 198 -18.86 -10.18 5.22
C LYS A 198 -19.19 -11.66 5.05
N ILE A 199 -18.65 -12.27 4.02
CA ILE A 199 -18.73 -13.70 3.75
C ILE A 199 -17.39 -14.20 3.23
N LEU A 200 -16.96 -15.37 3.71
CA LEU A 200 -15.77 -16.03 3.19
C LEU A 200 -16.14 -16.72 1.87
N VAL A 201 -15.42 -16.41 0.80
CA VAL A 201 -15.67 -16.97 -0.53
C VAL A 201 -14.40 -17.56 -1.12
N THR A 202 -14.55 -18.58 -1.97
CA THR A 202 -13.45 -19.12 -2.76
C THR A 202 -12.93 -18.08 -3.74
N ASN A 203 -11.62 -17.82 -3.70
CA ASN A 203 -10.91 -17.01 -4.68
C ASN A 203 -10.66 -17.84 -5.95
N GLN A 204 -11.59 -17.78 -6.90
CA GLN A 204 -11.52 -18.55 -8.14
C GLN A 204 -10.36 -18.13 -9.06
N LYS A 205 -9.80 -16.94 -8.85
CA LYS A 205 -8.67 -16.40 -9.63
C LYS A 205 -7.33 -16.57 -8.92
N ALA A 206 -7.30 -17.24 -7.77
CA ALA A 206 -6.08 -17.44 -7.00
C ALA A 206 -5.02 -18.18 -7.82
N GLY A 207 -3.86 -17.55 -7.98
CA GLY A 207 -2.63 -18.23 -8.39
C GLY A 207 -2.26 -19.36 -7.42
N HIS A 208 -1.30 -20.21 -7.81
CA HIS A 208 -0.88 -21.39 -7.04
C HIS A 208 -0.60 -21.04 -5.56
N ASP A 209 0.16 -19.99 -5.32
CA ASP A 209 0.64 -19.54 -4.01
C ASP A 209 -0.12 -18.32 -3.44
N GLU A 210 -1.33 -18.08 -3.94
CA GLU A 210 -2.22 -17.03 -3.47
C GLU A 210 -3.32 -17.61 -2.55
N LEU A 211 -3.91 -16.76 -1.71
CA LEU A 211 -5.03 -17.11 -0.85
C LEU A 211 -6.19 -17.70 -1.66
N LYS A 212 -6.60 -18.91 -1.25
CA LYS A 212 -7.72 -19.64 -1.87
C LYS A 212 -9.09 -19.15 -1.42
N GLU A 213 -9.15 -18.36 -0.34
CA GLU A 213 -10.38 -17.78 0.17
C GLU A 213 -10.16 -16.31 0.54
N CYS A 214 -11.19 -15.49 0.31
CA CYS A 214 -11.19 -14.06 0.62
C CYS A 214 -12.45 -13.70 1.41
N TRP A 215 -12.31 -12.82 2.40
CA TRP A 215 -13.48 -12.14 2.98
C TRP A 215 -13.96 -11.05 2.03
N LEU A 216 -15.17 -11.21 1.50
CA LEU A 216 -15.83 -10.24 0.61
C LEU A 216 -17.16 -9.77 1.21
N GLN A 217 -17.78 -8.76 0.60
CA GLN A 217 -19.14 -8.35 0.99
C GLN A 217 -20.15 -9.44 0.67
N ARG A 218 -21.12 -9.66 1.56
CA ARG A 218 -22.33 -10.43 1.23
C ARG A 218 -23.09 -9.71 0.13
N LYS A 219 -23.62 -10.46 -0.85
CA LYS A 219 -24.41 -9.88 -1.94
C LYS A 219 -25.85 -9.55 -1.47
N PRO A 220 -26.46 -8.45 -1.98
CA PRO A 220 -25.91 -7.49 -2.93
C PRO A 220 -24.83 -6.60 -2.28
N ALA A 221 -23.68 -6.46 -2.95
CA ALA A 221 -22.56 -5.70 -2.41
C ALA A 221 -22.81 -4.19 -2.55
N ARG A 222 -22.48 -3.43 -1.50
CA ARG A 222 -22.52 -1.98 -1.53
C ARG A 222 -21.36 -1.45 -2.39
N GLN A 223 -21.59 -0.33 -3.05
CA GLN A 223 -20.66 0.29 -3.98
C GLN A 223 -19.91 1.44 -3.29
N LEU A 224 -18.61 1.57 -3.50
CA LEU A 224 -17.83 2.71 -2.99
C LEU A 224 -18.14 3.94 -3.83
N LYS A 225 -19.09 4.75 -3.35
CA LYS A 225 -19.70 5.86 -4.08
C LYS A 225 -18.67 6.85 -4.62
N ASN A 226 -17.73 7.25 -3.76
CA ASN A 226 -16.77 8.32 -4.07
C ASN A 226 -15.49 7.81 -4.74
N LEU A 227 -15.21 6.51 -4.72
CA LEU A 227 -14.09 5.93 -5.48
C LEU A 227 -14.50 5.56 -6.90
N LYS A 228 -15.79 5.56 -7.21
CA LYS A 228 -16.32 5.24 -8.52
C LYS A 228 -15.81 6.26 -9.56
N GLY A 229 -15.21 5.73 -10.63
CA GLY A 229 -14.64 6.54 -11.72
C GLY A 229 -13.20 7.01 -11.50
N ILE A 230 -12.61 6.72 -10.33
CA ILE A 230 -11.17 6.88 -10.12
C ILE A 230 -10.48 5.59 -10.59
N LYS A 231 -9.54 5.71 -11.52
CA LYS A 231 -8.69 4.58 -11.92
C LYS A 231 -7.74 4.23 -10.79
N VAL A 232 -7.69 2.95 -10.44
CA VAL A 232 -6.87 2.43 -9.35
C VAL A 232 -5.90 1.38 -9.89
N LEU A 233 -4.64 1.50 -9.48
CA LEU A 233 -3.64 0.45 -9.60
C LEU A 233 -3.37 -0.14 -8.21
N VAL A 234 -3.48 -1.45 -8.09
CA VAL A 234 -2.80 -2.21 -7.04
C VAL A 234 -1.61 -2.87 -7.69
N GLU A 235 -0.42 -2.67 -7.13
CA GLU A 235 0.80 -3.31 -7.59
C GLU A 235 1.34 -4.23 -6.48
N SER A 236 1.83 -5.41 -6.86
CA SER A 236 2.49 -6.34 -5.94
C SER A 236 3.75 -6.93 -6.55
N ALA A 237 4.84 -6.95 -5.78
CA ALA A 237 6.11 -7.52 -6.16
C ALA A 237 6.11 -9.04 -6.08
N GLU A 238 6.96 -9.66 -6.90
CA GLU A 238 7.04 -11.12 -7.05
C GLU A 238 7.33 -11.86 -5.74
N ALA A 239 8.31 -11.40 -4.97
CA ALA A 239 8.79 -12.05 -3.75
C ALA A 239 8.14 -11.49 -2.47
N SER A 240 7.16 -10.59 -2.58
CA SER A 240 6.50 -9.99 -1.43
C SER A 240 5.40 -10.88 -0.85
N PHE A 241 5.19 -10.77 0.46
CA PHE A 241 4.04 -11.41 1.12
C PHE A 241 2.70 -10.85 0.64
N HIS A 242 2.68 -9.67 0.02
CA HIS A 242 1.49 -9.10 -0.61
C HIS A 242 1.00 -9.90 -1.82
N ARG A 243 1.91 -10.57 -2.54
CA ARG A 243 1.54 -11.50 -3.61
C ARG A 243 0.54 -12.56 -3.14
N VAL A 244 0.59 -12.94 -1.85
CA VAL A 244 -0.31 -13.94 -1.26
C VAL A 244 -1.77 -13.46 -1.20
N TYR A 245 -2.02 -12.17 -0.95
CA TYR A 245 -3.38 -11.71 -0.61
C TYR A 245 -3.91 -10.49 -1.35
N ASP A 246 -3.09 -9.73 -2.08
CA ASP A 246 -3.55 -8.51 -2.76
C ASP A 246 -4.65 -8.80 -3.79
N GLY A 247 -4.70 -10.02 -4.35
CA GLY A 247 -5.82 -10.48 -5.16
C GLY A 247 -7.18 -10.37 -4.46
N CYS A 248 -7.24 -10.59 -3.14
CA CYS A 248 -8.48 -10.38 -2.36
C CYS A 248 -8.86 -8.90 -2.27
N THR A 249 -7.87 -8.01 -2.11
CA THR A 249 -8.08 -6.55 -2.12
C THR A 249 -8.63 -6.10 -3.47
N VAL A 250 -8.05 -6.60 -4.56
CA VAL A 250 -8.48 -6.31 -5.94
C VAL A 250 -9.91 -6.80 -6.19
N GLU A 251 -10.24 -8.04 -5.81
CA GLU A 251 -11.59 -8.57 -6.00
C GLU A 251 -12.63 -7.82 -5.15
N TYR A 252 -12.26 -7.37 -3.95
CA TYR A 252 -13.13 -6.51 -3.14
C TYR A 252 -13.39 -5.16 -3.80
N LEU A 253 -12.35 -4.48 -4.27
CA LEU A 253 -12.46 -3.20 -4.98
C LEU A 253 -13.38 -3.33 -6.20
N ARG A 254 -13.20 -4.39 -7.01
CA ARG A 254 -14.08 -4.71 -8.14
C ARG A 254 -15.52 -4.94 -7.71
N GLN A 255 -15.72 -5.72 -6.64
CA GLN A 255 -17.05 -5.99 -6.09
C GLN A 255 -17.75 -4.70 -5.63
N ALA A 256 -16.98 -3.75 -5.09
CA ALA A 256 -17.44 -2.45 -4.64
C ALA A 256 -17.52 -1.40 -5.77
N GLY A 257 -17.37 -1.78 -7.04
CA GLY A 257 -17.58 -0.90 -8.19
C GLY A 257 -16.40 0.00 -8.55
N VAL A 258 -15.20 -0.30 -8.04
CA VAL A 258 -13.98 0.44 -8.36
C VAL A 258 -13.29 -0.18 -9.58
N GLU A 259 -12.86 0.67 -10.51
CA GLU A 259 -12.03 0.26 -11.66
C GLU A 259 -10.59 0.06 -11.19
N VAL A 260 -10.21 -1.20 -10.97
CA VAL A 260 -8.89 -1.56 -10.46
C VAL A 260 -8.13 -2.51 -11.40
N HIS A 261 -6.93 -2.07 -11.77
CA HIS A 261 -5.90 -2.88 -12.39
C HIS A 261 -5.02 -3.51 -11.30
N TRP A 262 -4.69 -4.80 -11.48
CA TRP A 262 -3.71 -5.47 -10.62
C TRP A 262 -2.45 -5.75 -11.42
N MET A 263 -1.42 -4.97 -11.16
CA MET A 263 -0.10 -5.15 -11.76
C MET A 263 0.73 -6.09 -10.89
N LYS A 264 1.26 -7.13 -11.53
CA LYS A 264 1.95 -8.21 -10.83
C LYS A 264 3.36 -8.33 -11.41
N LEU A 265 4.36 -7.81 -10.70
CA LEU A 265 5.76 -7.95 -11.14
C LEU A 265 6.14 -9.43 -11.29
N GLY A 266 6.74 -9.78 -12.42
CA GLY A 266 7.08 -11.16 -12.79
C GLY A 266 5.91 -12.00 -13.33
N ASP A 267 4.74 -11.40 -13.58
CA ASP A 267 3.65 -12.11 -14.26
C ASP A 267 3.95 -12.26 -15.75
N GLU A 268 4.28 -13.48 -16.16
CA GLU A 268 4.61 -13.87 -17.54
C GLU A 268 3.50 -13.55 -18.55
N THR A 269 2.26 -13.31 -18.08
CA THR A 269 1.12 -12.96 -18.96
C THR A 269 1.01 -11.46 -19.24
N ASP A 270 1.72 -10.60 -18.48
CA ASP A 270 1.76 -9.16 -18.68
C ASP A 270 3.16 -8.73 -19.15
N HIS A 271 3.29 -8.53 -20.47
CA HIS A 271 4.54 -8.14 -21.13
C HIS A 271 5.21 -6.88 -20.57
N GLN A 272 4.50 -5.99 -19.88
CA GLN A 272 5.09 -4.79 -19.28
C GLN A 272 5.93 -5.13 -18.05
N VAL A 273 5.57 -6.18 -17.33
CA VAL A 273 6.15 -6.53 -16.02
C VAL A 273 6.71 -7.94 -15.96
N ALA A 274 6.56 -8.72 -17.04
CA ALA A 274 7.01 -10.11 -17.15
C ALA A 274 8.49 -10.27 -16.81
N GLU A 275 9.35 -9.32 -17.17
CA GLU A 275 10.81 -9.38 -16.94
C GLU A 275 11.25 -8.77 -15.59
N ILE A 276 10.31 -8.33 -14.75
CA ILE A 276 10.60 -7.67 -13.48
C ILE A 276 10.53 -8.70 -12.34
N HIS A 277 11.66 -9.38 -12.09
CA HIS A 277 11.76 -10.45 -11.11
C HIS A 277 12.58 -10.10 -9.87
N GLY A 278 12.27 -10.82 -8.79
CA GLY A 278 13.05 -10.88 -7.56
C GLY A 278 12.84 -9.73 -6.58
N ASN A 279 11.81 -8.91 -6.83
CA ASN A 279 11.48 -7.76 -5.99
C ASN A 279 10.73 -8.16 -4.72
N GLY A 280 11.10 -7.53 -3.60
CA GLY A 280 10.42 -7.68 -2.31
C GLY A 280 9.53 -6.48 -1.99
N HIS A 281 9.06 -6.42 -0.74
CA HIS A 281 8.14 -5.37 -0.27
C HIS A 281 8.72 -3.95 -0.40
N MET A 282 10.04 -3.79 -0.39
CA MET A 282 10.73 -2.50 -0.48
C MET A 282 11.24 -2.21 -1.90
N GLN A 283 10.54 -2.71 -2.92
CA GLN A 283 10.87 -2.60 -4.34
C GLN A 283 11.34 -1.21 -4.83
N PHE A 284 10.87 -0.11 -4.25
CA PHE A 284 11.31 1.25 -4.59
C PHE A 284 12.71 1.63 -4.06
N MET A 285 13.30 0.77 -3.23
CA MET A 285 14.67 0.88 -2.71
C MET A 285 15.62 -0.16 -3.31
N GLU A 286 15.10 -1.03 -4.18
CA GLU A 286 15.83 -2.18 -4.71
C GLU A 286 16.61 -1.84 -5.99
N LYS A 287 17.52 -2.72 -6.39
CA LYS A 287 18.48 -2.48 -7.49
C LYS A 287 17.82 -2.06 -8.79
N ASN A 288 16.69 -2.68 -9.13
CA ASN A 288 15.91 -2.44 -10.35
C ASN A 288 14.70 -1.51 -10.12
N SER A 289 14.65 -0.75 -9.03
CA SER A 289 13.50 0.11 -8.68
C SER A 289 13.11 1.09 -9.80
N ASP A 290 14.06 1.52 -10.62
CA ASP A 290 13.82 2.51 -11.68
C ASP A 290 13.08 1.88 -12.87
N ILE A 291 13.22 0.57 -13.09
CA ILE A 291 12.42 -0.19 -14.07
C ILE A 291 10.97 -0.22 -13.61
N ILE A 292 10.75 -0.45 -12.31
CA ILE A 292 9.42 -0.44 -11.69
C ILE A 292 8.81 0.97 -11.77
N ALA A 293 9.58 2.01 -11.48
CA ALA A 293 9.10 3.39 -11.61
C ALA A 293 8.64 3.69 -13.06
N GLY A 294 9.31 3.13 -14.07
CA GLY A 294 8.92 3.24 -15.47
C GLY A 294 7.54 2.65 -15.77
N VAL A 295 7.29 1.40 -15.38
CA VAL A 295 5.96 0.78 -15.63
C VAL A 295 4.84 1.46 -14.85
N LEU A 296 5.14 2.03 -13.67
CA LEU A 296 4.20 2.85 -12.92
C LEU A 296 3.95 4.20 -13.59
N ASP A 297 4.99 4.86 -14.13
CA ASP A 297 4.86 6.11 -14.89
C ASP A 297 3.98 5.91 -16.13
N ASP A 298 4.24 4.86 -16.91
CA ASP A 298 3.45 4.52 -18.10
C ASP A 298 1.96 4.33 -17.74
N TRP A 299 1.68 3.56 -16.68
CA TRP A 299 0.32 3.38 -16.19
C TRP A 299 -0.31 4.70 -15.73
N ILE A 300 0.44 5.54 -15.01
CA ILE A 300 -0.04 6.85 -14.53
C ILE A 300 -0.45 7.73 -15.71
N ARG A 301 0.39 7.83 -16.74
CA ARG A 301 0.13 8.63 -17.95
C ARG A 301 -1.12 8.16 -18.68
N GLU A 302 -1.27 6.85 -18.88
CA GLU A 302 -2.48 6.27 -19.46
C GLU A 302 -3.73 6.54 -18.59
N ALA A 303 -3.57 6.45 -17.27
CA ALA A 303 -4.66 6.65 -16.33
C ALA A 303 -5.21 8.08 -16.40
N VAL A 304 -4.34 9.09 -16.36
CA VAL A 304 -4.73 10.50 -16.32
C VAL A 304 -4.98 11.13 -17.70
N GLY A 305 -4.52 10.48 -18.77
CA GLY A 305 -4.49 11.01 -20.13
C GLY A 305 -3.33 11.99 -20.31
N ASP A 306 -2.51 11.80 -21.35
CA ASP A 306 -1.37 12.67 -21.62
C ASP A 306 -1.81 14.14 -21.77
N TYR A 307 -1.10 15.04 -21.07
CA TYR A 307 -1.23 16.50 -21.19
C TYR A 307 -0.62 17.03 -22.49
#